data_AF-Q4DE85-F1
#
_entry.id   AF-Q4DE85-F1
#
_cell.length_a   1.000
_cell.length_b   1.000
_cell.length_c   1.000
_cell.angle_alpha   90.00
_cell.angle_beta   90.00
_cell.angle_gamma   90.00
#
_symmetry.space_group_name_H-M   'P 1'
#
loop_
_entity.id
_entity.type
_entity.pdbx_description
1 polymer ?
#
loop_
_entity_poly.entity_id
_entity_poly.type
_entity_poly.pdbx_seq_one_letter_code
_entity_poly.pdbx_strand_id
1 'polypeptide(L)'
;MQACRQFLRHRIKRGGHTAWVCEVSLAEMSKQGEGIFSEGDTTALRPPFSSAPVARRLTTTEEAVRRISLFYSPHTYAYGLLSALVLFDEAKRRGLLDPKVDAGKFFVHPMALVRHPEMFSQFFGPERAQFFSAMLQQLLAVHDAEYSSVVRVCRSQGVDATRWIPFLRGLCLCVIAGDPILSEASFVIEDLILNGVLHDGLSVPGDYNDRGVSVADMLMEAAVELGSARLSEFSLSVYRQFLPETPYAVSKRLALCITRGERRHLDWNLRCLPRKPRGRSRLKR
;
A
#
# COMPACT_ATOMS: atom_id res chain seq x y z
N MET A 1 33.29 14.56 -6.43
CA MET A 1 33.12 14.84 -4.99
C MET A 1 32.11 13.87 -4.44
N GLN A 2 32.51 13.00 -3.50
CA GLN A 2 31.63 12.06 -2.82
C GLN A 2 30.63 12.88 -1.99
N ALA A 3 29.35 12.85 -2.34
CA ALA A 3 28.31 13.42 -1.49
C ALA A 3 28.27 12.60 -0.19
N CYS A 4 28.79 13.18 0.89
CA CYS A 4 28.59 12.66 2.24
C CYS A 4 27.08 12.52 2.47
N ARG A 5 26.58 11.27 2.51
CA ARG A 5 25.24 10.97 3.03
C ARG A 5 25.24 11.37 4.50
N GLN A 6 24.80 12.59 4.79
CA GLN A 6 24.50 13.00 6.16
C GLN A 6 23.31 12.16 6.61
N PHE A 7 23.57 11.20 7.50
CA PHE A 7 22.52 10.57 8.30
C PHE A 7 21.77 11.68 9.04
N LEU A 8 20.54 11.96 8.61
CA LEU A 8 19.67 12.99 9.19
C LEU A 8 19.24 12.55 10.60
N ARG A 9 20.06 12.87 11.61
CA ARG A 9 19.65 12.80 13.01
C ARG A 9 18.74 13.98 13.31
N HIS A 10 17.43 13.77 13.34
CA HIS A 10 16.51 14.81 13.75
C HIS A 10 16.41 14.89 15.29
N ARG A 11 16.68 16.09 15.82
CA ARG A 11 16.61 16.41 17.25
C ARG A 11 15.17 16.75 17.62
N ILE A 12 14.51 15.89 18.39
CA ILE A 12 13.21 16.21 18.99
C ILE A 12 13.45 16.71 20.41
N LYS A 13 13.10 17.97 20.68
CA LYS A 13 13.00 18.51 22.04
C LYS A 13 11.55 18.38 22.51
N ARG A 14 11.28 17.51 23.48
CA ARG A 14 10.01 17.50 24.21
C ARG A 14 10.27 17.42 25.71
N GLY A 15 9.74 18.38 26.47
CA GLY A 15 9.66 18.33 27.93
C GLY A 15 10.99 18.17 28.67
N GLY A 16 12.07 18.83 28.21
CA GLY A 16 13.36 18.81 28.90
C GLY A 16 14.24 17.58 28.65
N HIS A 17 13.73 16.55 27.96
CA HIS A 17 14.52 15.39 27.56
C HIS A 17 14.87 15.42 26.07
N THR A 18 16.15 15.22 25.77
CA THR A 18 16.67 15.05 24.41
C THR A 18 16.84 13.56 24.12
N ALA A 19 16.07 13.03 23.18
CA ALA A 19 16.28 11.69 22.65
C ALA A 19 16.76 11.78 21.19
N TRP A 20 17.73 10.94 20.84
CA TRP A 20 18.25 10.81 19.50
C TRP A 20 17.57 9.61 18.83
N VAL A 21 16.82 9.84 17.76
CA VAL A 21 16.31 8.75 16.91
C VAL A 21 17.33 8.51 15.82
N CYS A 22 18.02 7.37 15.87
CA CYS A 22 18.79 6.87 14.74
C CYS A 22 17.81 6.18 13.79
N GLU A 23 17.71 6.66 12.53
CA GLU A 23 17.20 5.80 11.46
C GLU A 23 18.13 4.59 11.40
N VAL A 24 17.56 3.43 11.71
CA VAL A 24 18.27 2.16 11.79
C VAL A 24 18.96 1.92 10.45
N SER A 25 20.27 1.72 10.53
CA SER A 25 21.14 1.35 9.42
C SER A 25 20.59 0.10 8.74
N LEU A 26 19.89 0.27 7.61
CA LEU A 26 19.46 -0.80 6.72
C LEU A 26 20.60 -1.72 6.26
N ALA A 27 21.87 -1.32 6.47
CA ALA A 27 23.03 -2.14 6.17
C ALA A 27 23.22 -3.34 7.13
N GLU A 28 22.59 -3.36 8.31
CA GLU A 28 22.69 -4.53 9.21
C GLU A 28 21.69 -5.64 8.87
N MET A 29 20.62 -5.35 8.12
CA MET A 29 19.61 -6.36 7.76
C MET A 29 19.98 -7.22 6.54
N SER A 30 20.95 -6.81 5.72
CA SER A 30 21.29 -7.53 4.47
C SER A 30 22.23 -8.73 4.67
N LYS A 31 22.49 -9.17 5.91
CA LYS A 31 23.38 -10.33 6.18
C LYS A 31 22.64 -11.64 6.44
N GLN A 32 21.31 -11.69 6.33
CA GLN A 32 20.58 -12.96 6.44
C GLN A 32 20.10 -13.41 5.07
N GLY A 33 20.54 -14.63 4.74
CA GLY A 33 20.53 -15.22 3.41
C GLY A 33 19.14 -15.54 2.86
N GLU A 34 19.16 -15.77 1.56
CA GLU A 34 18.26 -16.60 0.76
C GLU A 34 16.89 -16.91 1.40
N GLY A 35 15.86 -16.21 0.95
CA GLY A 35 14.49 -16.68 1.14
C GLY A 35 13.47 -15.58 1.30
N ILE A 36 12.59 -15.48 0.30
CA ILE A 36 11.25 -14.90 0.36
C ILE A 36 11.26 -13.41 0.74
N PHE A 37 11.08 -12.54 -0.27
CA PHE A 37 10.90 -11.09 -0.12
C PHE A 37 9.99 -10.77 1.07
N SER A 38 10.63 -10.50 2.20
CA SER A 38 9.99 -9.99 3.39
C SER A 38 9.74 -8.51 3.18
N GLU A 39 8.85 -7.92 3.97
CA GLU A 39 8.70 -6.47 3.98
C GLU A 39 10.02 -5.71 4.33
N GLY A 40 11.10 -6.42 4.68
CA GLY A 40 12.44 -5.87 4.91
C GLY A 40 13.28 -5.59 3.65
N ASP A 41 12.97 -6.14 2.47
CA ASP A 41 13.76 -5.86 1.26
C ASP A 41 13.44 -4.45 0.72
N THR A 42 14.14 -3.47 1.27
CA THR A 42 14.09 -2.05 0.86
C THR A 42 14.65 -1.81 -0.54
N THR A 43 15.31 -2.80 -1.13
CA THR A 43 15.92 -2.73 -2.45
C THR A 43 14.91 -2.65 -3.59
N ALA A 44 13.66 -3.08 -3.38
CA ALA A 44 12.68 -3.14 -4.45
C ALA A 44 12.12 -1.77 -4.87
N LEU A 45 11.82 -0.86 -3.94
CA LEU A 45 11.32 0.49 -4.26
C LEU A 45 12.45 1.52 -4.21
N ARG A 46 13.26 1.58 -5.29
CA ARG A 46 14.35 2.55 -5.37
C ARG A 46 13.83 3.98 -5.52
N PRO A 47 14.52 5.01 -4.99
CA PRO A 47 14.21 6.39 -5.31
C PRO A 47 14.28 6.65 -6.82
N PRO A 48 13.31 7.37 -7.41
CA PRO A 48 13.40 7.87 -8.78
C PRO A 48 14.62 8.78 -8.95
N PHE A 49 15.23 8.73 -10.14
CA PHE A 49 16.44 9.47 -10.53
C PHE A 49 17.67 9.13 -9.69
N SER A 50 17.70 7.95 -9.07
CA SER A 50 18.88 7.47 -8.35
C SER A 50 20.04 7.23 -9.33
N SER A 51 21.23 7.73 -8.99
CA SER A 51 22.47 7.47 -9.73
C SER A 51 23.05 6.07 -9.48
N ALA A 52 22.38 5.23 -8.69
CA ALA A 52 22.85 3.90 -8.37
C ALA A 52 22.83 3.02 -9.64
N PRO A 53 23.87 2.19 -9.88
CA PRO A 53 23.90 1.29 -11.02
C PRO A 53 22.73 0.31 -10.95
N VAL A 54 21.97 0.21 -12.03
CA VAL A 54 20.85 -0.73 -12.17
C VAL A 54 21.36 -1.98 -12.88
N ALA A 55 21.14 -3.15 -12.30
CA ALA A 55 21.65 -4.42 -12.84
C ALA A 55 21.10 -4.73 -14.23
N ARG A 56 19.80 -4.50 -14.46
CA ARG A 56 19.09 -4.51 -15.75
C ARG A 56 17.61 -4.18 -15.49
N ARG A 57 16.92 -3.53 -16.43
CA ARG A 57 15.45 -3.48 -16.40
C ARG A 57 14.87 -4.85 -16.70
N LEU A 58 13.86 -5.27 -15.95
CA LEU A 58 13.11 -6.51 -16.16
C LEU A 58 12.22 -6.42 -17.40
N THR A 59 11.71 -5.23 -17.69
CA THR A 59 10.75 -5.01 -18.78
C THR A 59 10.70 -3.54 -19.21
N THR A 60 9.93 -3.25 -20.26
CA THR A 60 9.62 -1.88 -20.67
C THR A 60 8.70 -1.18 -19.66
N THR A 61 8.65 0.14 -19.72
CA THR A 61 7.84 0.97 -18.82
C THR A 61 6.34 0.70 -19.00
N GLU A 62 5.89 0.53 -20.23
CA GLU A 62 4.50 0.23 -20.56
C GLU A 62 4.07 -1.11 -19.97
N GLU A 63 4.92 -2.13 -20.12
CA GLU A 63 4.66 -3.46 -19.58
C GLU A 63 4.72 -3.47 -18.05
N ALA A 64 5.59 -2.66 -17.44
CA ALA A 64 5.61 -2.46 -16.00
C ALA A 64 4.31 -1.82 -15.49
N VAL A 65 3.82 -0.75 -16.13
CA VAL A 65 2.51 -0.14 -15.80
C VAL A 65 1.40 -1.17 -15.90
N ARG A 66 1.37 -1.96 -16.98
CA ARG A 66 0.35 -3.00 -17.20
C ARG A 66 0.40 -4.03 -16.08
N ARG A 67 1.57 -4.61 -15.80
CA ARG A 67 1.74 -5.65 -14.77
C ARG A 67 1.42 -5.14 -13.36
N ILE A 68 1.87 -3.93 -13.00
CA ILE A 68 1.53 -3.32 -11.71
C ILE A 68 0.03 -3.10 -11.59
N SER A 69 -0.62 -2.61 -12.66
CA SER A 69 -2.07 -2.38 -12.66
C SER A 69 -2.87 -3.69 -12.54
N LEU A 70 -2.35 -4.81 -13.06
CA LEU A 70 -3.01 -6.13 -12.94
C LEU A 70 -3.04 -6.67 -11.50
N PHE A 71 -2.21 -6.16 -10.58
CA PHE A 71 -2.36 -6.48 -9.16
C PHE A 71 -3.65 -5.89 -8.57
N TYR A 72 -4.25 -4.87 -9.20
CA TYR A 72 -5.50 -4.31 -8.73
C TYR A 72 -6.67 -5.23 -9.05
N SER A 73 -7.06 -5.99 -8.03
CA SER A 73 -8.37 -6.64 -7.95
C SER A 73 -9.26 -5.84 -6.98
N PRO A 74 -10.41 -5.30 -7.41
CA PRO A 74 -11.28 -4.50 -6.54
C PRO A 74 -11.70 -5.23 -5.25
N HIS A 75 -12.05 -6.51 -5.32
CA HIS A 75 -12.45 -7.27 -4.14
C HIS A 75 -11.27 -7.54 -3.20
N THR A 76 -10.09 -7.86 -3.74
CA THR A 76 -8.87 -8.06 -2.93
C THR A 76 -8.43 -6.76 -2.26
N TYR A 77 -8.50 -5.64 -2.99
CA TYR A 77 -8.19 -4.32 -2.46
C TYR A 77 -9.15 -3.93 -1.35
N ALA A 78 -10.46 -4.08 -1.57
CA ALA A 78 -11.49 -3.83 -0.56
C ALA A 78 -11.28 -4.68 0.70
N TYR A 79 -10.96 -5.97 0.53
CA TYR A 79 -10.70 -6.87 1.64
C TYR A 79 -9.48 -6.46 2.46
N GLY A 80 -8.42 -5.97 1.81
CA GLY A 80 -7.22 -5.46 2.48
C GLY A 80 -7.42 -4.10 3.15
N LEU A 81 -8.29 -3.25 2.60
CA LEU A 81 -8.53 -1.88 3.04
C LEU A 81 -9.55 -1.78 4.19
N LEU A 82 -10.70 -2.43 4.05
CA LEU A 82 -11.83 -2.30 4.97
C LEU A 82 -11.60 -3.14 6.22
N SER A 83 -12.10 -2.70 7.39
CA SER A 83 -11.91 -3.41 8.65
C SER A 83 -12.71 -4.71 8.73
N ALA A 84 -12.23 -5.67 9.52
CA ALA A 84 -12.91 -6.93 9.75
C ALA A 84 -14.35 -6.74 10.28
N LEU A 85 -14.56 -5.73 11.14
CA LEU A 85 -15.87 -5.39 11.68
C LEU A 85 -16.86 -5.03 10.57
N VAL A 86 -16.48 -4.10 9.68
CA VAL A 86 -17.33 -3.66 8.57
C VAL A 86 -17.66 -4.83 7.65
N LEU A 87 -16.66 -5.64 7.29
CA LEU A 87 -16.85 -6.78 6.40
C LEU A 87 -17.78 -7.83 7.00
N PHE A 88 -17.64 -8.10 8.30
CA PHE A 88 -18.41 -9.13 8.98
C PHE A 88 -19.86 -8.71 9.21
N ASP A 89 -20.07 -7.48 9.67
CA ASP A 89 -21.41 -6.93 9.91
C ASP A 89 -22.20 -6.84 8.60
N GLU A 90 -21.55 -6.39 7.52
CA GLU A 90 -22.19 -6.31 6.21
C GLU A 90 -22.53 -7.70 5.65
N ALA A 91 -21.63 -8.68 5.80
CA ALA A 91 -21.87 -10.04 5.36
C ALA A 91 -23.04 -10.69 6.12
N LYS A 92 -23.19 -10.42 7.42
CA LYS A 92 -24.35 -10.87 8.21
C LYS A 92 -25.64 -10.18 7.77
N ARG A 93 -25.59 -8.85 7.60
CA ARG A 93 -26.76 -8.05 7.18
C ARG A 93 -27.33 -8.51 5.83
N ARG A 94 -26.45 -8.98 4.94
CA ARG A 94 -26.81 -9.52 3.62
C ARG A 94 -27.15 -11.02 3.62
N GLY A 95 -27.11 -11.68 4.78
CA GLY A 95 -27.37 -13.12 4.89
C GLY A 95 -26.29 -14.01 4.26
N LEU A 96 -25.09 -13.48 3.99
CA LEU A 96 -23.96 -14.25 3.45
C LEU A 96 -23.29 -15.13 4.51
N LEU A 97 -23.49 -14.77 5.78
CA LEU A 97 -22.99 -15.51 6.95
C LEU A 97 -24.12 -15.77 7.93
N ASP A 98 -24.17 -17.00 8.44
CA ASP A 98 -25.03 -17.33 9.56
C ASP A 98 -24.63 -16.44 10.78
N PRO A 99 -25.59 -15.83 11.48
CA PRO A 99 -25.32 -14.99 12.65
C PRO A 99 -24.44 -15.64 13.72
N LYS A 100 -24.42 -16.97 13.81
CA LYS A 100 -23.63 -17.80 14.75
C LYS A 100 -22.21 -18.09 14.28
N VAL A 101 -21.85 -17.78 13.03
CA VAL A 101 -20.47 -17.92 12.54
C VAL A 101 -19.55 -17.08 13.41
N ASP A 102 -18.40 -17.65 13.78
CA ASP A 102 -17.33 -16.94 14.48
C ASP A 102 -16.47 -16.20 13.45
N ALA A 103 -16.32 -14.89 13.62
CA ALA A 103 -15.51 -14.04 12.75
C ALA A 103 -14.06 -14.55 12.63
N GLY A 104 -13.48 -15.03 13.74
CA GLY A 104 -12.10 -15.54 13.76
C GLY A 104 -11.90 -16.86 13.01
N LYS A 105 -12.99 -17.53 12.60
CA LYS A 105 -12.95 -18.74 11.76
C LYS A 105 -13.33 -18.46 10.30
N PHE A 106 -13.91 -17.29 10.02
CA PHE A 106 -14.36 -16.93 8.69
C PHE A 106 -13.26 -16.22 7.90
N PHE A 107 -12.54 -15.30 8.53
CA PHE A 107 -11.55 -14.50 7.83
C PHE A 107 -10.27 -15.27 7.56
N VAL A 108 -9.67 -14.95 6.42
CA VAL A 108 -8.30 -15.32 6.06
C VAL A 108 -7.42 -14.08 6.17
N HIS A 109 -6.14 -14.27 6.49
CA HIS A 109 -5.19 -13.17 6.55
C HIS A 109 -5.15 -12.42 5.20
N PRO A 110 -5.33 -11.08 5.16
CA PRO A 110 -5.40 -10.35 3.89
C PRO A 110 -4.15 -10.51 3.01
N MET A 111 -2.96 -10.61 3.61
CA MET A 111 -1.72 -10.95 2.88
C MET A 111 -1.85 -12.21 2.01
N ALA A 112 -2.50 -13.26 2.50
CA ALA A 112 -2.67 -14.50 1.75
C ALA A 112 -3.54 -14.27 0.51
N LEU A 113 -4.59 -13.46 0.64
CA LEU A 113 -5.46 -13.12 -0.48
C LEU A 113 -4.78 -12.16 -1.48
N VAL A 114 -3.92 -11.26 -1.01
CA VAL A 114 -3.14 -10.37 -1.90
C VAL A 114 -2.14 -11.17 -2.74
N ARG A 115 -1.51 -12.20 -2.16
CA ARG A 115 -0.56 -13.07 -2.87
C ARG A 115 -1.23 -14.10 -3.78
N HIS A 116 -2.44 -14.54 -3.41
CA HIS A 116 -3.18 -15.59 -4.11
C HIS A 116 -4.65 -15.17 -4.36
N PRO A 117 -4.90 -14.12 -5.16
CA PRO A 117 -6.26 -13.69 -5.46
C PRO A 117 -7.09 -14.77 -6.16
N GLU A 118 -6.47 -15.66 -6.93
CA GLU A 118 -7.10 -16.81 -7.58
C GLU A 118 -7.70 -17.82 -6.60
N MET A 119 -7.20 -17.85 -5.36
CA MET A 119 -7.65 -18.75 -4.30
C MET A 119 -8.85 -18.21 -3.53
N PHE A 120 -9.42 -17.07 -3.92
CA PHE A 120 -10.56 -16.44 -3.24
C PHE A 120 -11.73 -17.41 -3.03
N SER A 121 -12.07 -18.20 -4.04
CA SER A 121 -13.15 -19.20 -3.95
C SER A 121 -12.84 -20.33 -2.97
N GLN A 122 -11.57 -20.70 -2.83
CA GLN A 122 -11.13 -21.72 -1.89
C GLN A 122 -11.16 -21.21 -0.45
N PHE A 123 -10.83 -19.93 -0.24
CA PHE A 123 -10.86 -19.31 1.08
C PHE A 123 -12.28 -19.11 1.61
N PHE A 124 -13.23 -18.66 0.77
CA PHE A 124 -14.58 -18.32 1.23
C PHE A 124 -15.64 -19.39 0.89
N GLY A 125 -15.26 -20.41 0.12
CA GLY A 125 -16.13 -21.46 -0.38
C GLY A 125 -16.76 -21.07 -1.73
N PRO A 126 -16.81 -21.99 -2.71
CA PRO A 126 -17.16 -21.68 -4.10
C PRO A 126 -18.55 -21.07 -4.25
N GLU A 127 -19.53 -21.54 -3.47
CA GLU A 127 -20.91 -21.05 -3.52
C GLU A 127 -21.07 -19.61 -3.01
N ARG A 128 -20.29 -19.24 -1.98
CA ARG A 128 -20.38 -17.92 -1.31
C ARG A 128 -19.45 -16.88 -1.94
N ALA A 129 -18.38 -17.34 -2.58
CA ALA A 129 -17.32 -16.50 -3.09
C ALA A 129 -17.82 -15.40 -4.03
N GLN A 130 -18.71 -15.73 -4.97
CA GLN A 130 -19.27 -14.72 -5.88
C GLN A 130 -20.03 -13.61 -5.15
N PHE A 131 -20.83 -13.97 -4.13
CA PHE A 131 -21.64 -13.02 -3.38
C PHE A 131 -20.77 -12.16 -2.45
N PHE A 132 -19.76 -12.77 -1.83
CA PHE A 132 -18.81 -12.06 -0.98
C PHE A 132 -17.92 -11.11 -1.81
N SER A 133 -17.46 -11.54 -2.98
CA SER A 133 -16.74 -10.68 -3.93
C SER A 133 -17.60 -9.50 -4.39
N ALA A 134 -18.86 -9.74 -4.75
CA ALA A 134 -19.79 -8.67 -5.11
C ALA A 134 -20.03 -7.68 -3.96
N MET A 135 -20.16 -8.18 -2.73
CA MET A 135 -20.26 -7.33 -1.53
C MET A 135 -19.02 -6.44 -1.37
N LEU A 136 -17.83 -7.01 -1.48
CA LEU A 136 -16.56 -6.27 -1.37
C LEU A 136 -16.45 -5.16 -2.42
N GLN A 137 -16.82 -5.46 -3.66
CA GLN A 137 -16.82 -4.48 -4.75
C GLN A 137 -17.81 -3.34 -4.50
N GLN A 138 -19.00 -3.64 -3.98
CA GLN A 138 -19.98 -2.61 -3.64
C GLN A 138 -19.51 -1.74 -2.47
N LEU A 139 -18.92 -2.34 -1.43
CA LEU A 139 -18.35 -1.58 -0.33
C LEU A 139 -17.20 -0.68 -0.80
N LEU A 140 -16.38 -1.15 -1.74
CA LEU A 140 -15.34 -0.33 -2.34
C LEU A 140 -15.93 0.82 -3.18
N ALA A 141 -17.00 0.58 -3.93
CA ALA A 141 -17.67 1.64 -4.68
C ALA A 141 -18.22 2.75 -3.77
N VAL A 142 -18.82 2.37 -2.62
CA VAL A 142 -19.25 3.32 -1.58
C VAL A 142 -18.04 4.08 -1.02
N HIS A 143 -16.96 3.37 -0.70
CA HIS A 143 -15.72 3.99 -0.25
C HIS A 143 -15.16 4.98 -1.26
N ASP A 144 -15.19 4.64 -2.55
CA ASP A 144 -14.68 5.48 -3.63
C ASP A 144 -15.52 6.73 -3.87
N ALA A 145 -16.82 6.65 -3.63
CA ALA A 145 -17.73 7.78 -3.70
C ALA A 145 -17.56 8.73 -2.50
N GLU A 146 -17.40 8.20 -1.29
CA GLU A 146 -17.52 8.97 -0.04
C GLU A 146 -16.19 9.32 0.63
N TYR A 147 -15.21 8.41 0.59
CA TYR A 147 -14.03 8.48 1.48
C TYR A 147 -12.68 8.43 0.76
N SER A 148 -12.61 7.91 -0.46
CA SER A 148 -11.33 7.68 -1.15
C SER A 148 -10.60 8.98 -1.47
N SER A 149 -9.44 9.15 -0.84
CA SER A 149 -8.57 10.29 -1.14
C SER A 149 -7.84 10.09 -2.47
N VAL A 150 -7.56 8.85 -2.88
CA VAL A 150 -6.97 8.52 -4.18
C VAL A 150 -7.87 8.97 -5.32
N VAL A 151 -9.16 8.61 -5.28
CA VAL A 151 -10.13 9.01 -6.29
C VAL A 151 -10.22 10.54 -6.37
N ARG A 152 -10.29 11.20 -5.21
CA ARG A 152 -10.37 12.67 -5.16
C ARG A 152 -9.13 13.34 -5.74
N VAL A 153 -7.92 12.87 -5.40
CA VAL A 153 -6.68 13.48 -5.91
C VAL A 153 -6.53 13.25 -7.41
N CYS A 154 -6.84 12.06 -7.93
CA CYS A 154 -6.79 11.82 -9.38
C CYS A 154 -7.74 12.77 -10.13
N ARG A 155 -8.97 12.96 -9.62
CA ARG A 155 -9.92 13.92 -10.20
C ARG A 155 -9.40 15.35 -10.15
N SER A 156 -8.85 15.80 -9.03
CA SER A 156 -8.35 17.17 -8.89
C SER A 156 -7.10 17.44 -9.73
N GLN A 157 -6.28 16.42 -9.97
CA GLN A 157 -5.08 16.49 -10.80
C GLN A 157 -5.39 16.40 -12.31
N GLY A 158 -6.66 16.20 -12.70
CA GLY A 158 -7.07 16.13 -14.10
C GLY A 158 -6.52 14.92 -14.86
N VAL A 159 -6.18 13.84 -14.15
CA VAL A 159 -5.65 12.62 -14.78
C VAL A 159 -6.77 11.63 -15.09
N ASP A 160 -6.53 10.69 -16.01
CA ASP A 160 -7.46 9.61 -16.30
C ASP A 160 -7.57 8.62 -15.12
N ALA A 161 -8.62 8.80 -14.32
CA ALA A 161 -8.90 7.97 -13.16
C ALA A 161 -9.05 6.47 -13.50
N THR A 162 -9.50 6.13 -14.72
CA THR A 162 -9.69 4.74 -15.15
C THR A 162 -8.36 3.97 -15.28
N ARG A 163 -7.25 4.70 -15.46
CA ARG A 163 -5.89 4.13 -15.56
C ARG A 163 -5.10 4.32 -14.27
N TRP A 164 -5.21 5.51 -13.68
CA TRP A 164 -4.44 5.87 -12.48
C TRP A 164 -4.88 5.12 -11.22
N ILE A 165 -6.18 4.94 -11.00
CA ILE A 165 -6.66 4.25 -9.80
C ILE A 165 -6.19 2.78 -9.80
N PRO A 166 -6.36 2.00 -10.89
CA PRO A 166 -5.79 0.65 -10.96
C PRO A 166 -4.28 0.63 -10.77
N PHE A 167 -3.54 1.55 -11.37
CA PHE A 167 -2.09 1.60 -11.20
C PHE A 167 -1.68 1.87 -9.75
N LEU A 168 -2.23 2.89 -9.11
CA LEU A 168 -1.89 3.29 -7.73
C LEU A 168 -2.28 2.20 -6.71
N ARG A 169 -3.49 1.65 -6.85
CA ARG A 169 -3.97 0.59 -5.96
C ARG A 169 -3.27 -0.74 -6.24
N GLY A 170 -2.98 -1.02 -7.50
CA GLY A 170 -2.18 -2.17 -7.93
C GLY A 170 -0.76 -2.10 -7.38
N LEU A 171 -0.11 -0.93 -7.44
CA LEU A 171 1.21 -0.70 -6.83
C LEU A 171 1.18 -0.94 -5.31
N CYS A 172 0.15 -0.44 -4.64
CA CYS A 172 -0.11 -0.71 -3.23
C CYS A 172 -0.17 -2.22 -2.90
N LEU A 173 -0.89 -3.01 -3.71
CA LEU A 173 -0.97 -4.47 -3.54
C LEU A 173 0.33 -5.17 -3.94
N CYS A 174 1.02 -4.70 -4.98
CA CYS A 174 2.32 -5.18 -5.42
C CYS A 174 3.37 -5.04 -4.31
N VAL A 175 3.36 -3.92 -3.56
CA VAL A 175 4.23 -3.70 -2.40
C VAL A 175 3.97 -4.73 -1.29
N ILE A 176 2.70 -5.04 -1.03
CA ILE A 176 2.30 -6.03 -0.02
C ILE A 176 2.71 -7.44 -0.47
N ALA A 177 2.47 -7.76 -1.75
CA ALA A 177 2.84 -9.06 -2.32
C ALA A 177 4.36 -9.28 -2.31
N GLY A 178 5.15 -8.20 -2.49
CA GLY A 178 6.60 -8.27 -2.64
C GLY A 178 7.02 -8.77 -4.02
N ASP A 179 6.24 -8.45 -5.07
CA ASP A 179 6.53 -8.92 -6.42
C ASP A 179 7.77 -8.22 -7.01
N PRO A 180 8.67 -8.93 -7.73
CA PRO A 180 9.84 -8.34 -8.36
C PRO A 180 9.56 -7.18 -9.32
N ILE A 181 8.36 -7.12 -9.93
CA ILE A 181 7.96 -6.01 -10.81
C ILE A 181 7.98 -4.65 -10.10
N LEU A 182 7.94 -4.65 -8.77
CA LEU A 182 8.03 -3.45 -7.94
C LEU A 182 9.31 -2.64 -8.23
N SER A 183 10.40 -3.32 -8.62
CA SER A 183 11.65 -2.67 -9.03
C SER A 183 11.53 -1.76 -10.26
N GLU A 184 10.50 -1.96 -11.07
CA GLU A 184 10.23 -1.15 -12.26
C GLU A 184 9.42 0.12 -11.95
N ALA A 185 8.78 0.20 -10.77
CA ALA A 185 7.92 1.33 -10.42
C ALA A 185 8.66 2.67 -10.49
N SER A 186 9.95 2.70 -10.14
CA SER A 186 10.76 3.92 -10.19
C SER A 186 11.00 4.39 -11.62
N PHE A 187 11.24 3.48 -12.58
CA PHE A 187 11.35 3.85 -13.99
C PHE A 187 10.04 4.36 -14.55
N VAL A 188 8.92 3.74 -14.15
CA VAL A 188 7.58 4.22 -14.51
C VAL A 188 7.37 5.65 -14.06
N ILE A 189 7.75 5.98 -12.82
CA ILE A 189 7.65 7.34 -12.30
C ILE A 189 8.60 8.30 -13.03
N GLU A 190 9.85 7.91 -13.27
CA GLU A 190 10.84 8.71 -14.00
C GLU A 190 10.34 9.09 -15.40
N ASP A 191 9.94 8.09 -16.20
CA ASP A 191 9.49 8.30 -17.58
C ASP A 191 8.22 9.14 -17.66
N LEU A 192 7.32 8.97 -16.69
CA LEU A 192 6.07 9.72 -16.62
C LEU A 192 6.30 11.19 -16.27
N ILE A 193 7.24 11.47 -15.37
CA ILE A 193 7.63 12.85 -15.03
C ILE A 193 8.37 13.50 -16.21
N LEU A 194 9.26 12.77 -16.89
CA LEU A 194 10.02 13.29 -18.02
C LEU A 194 9.14 13.57 -19.24
N ASN A 195 8.29 12.62 -19.63
CA ASN A 195 7.55 12.67 -20.88
C ASN A 195 6.10 13.20 -20.72
N GLY A 196 5.54 13.17 -19.51
CA GLY A 196 4.15 13.55 -19.22
C GLY A 196 3.09 12.57 -19.73
N VAL A 197 3.45 11.67 -20.63
CA VAL A 197 2.57 10.59 -21.11
C VAL A 197 3.39 9.34 -21.40
N LEU A 198 2.86 8.20 -20.99
CA LEU A 198 3.30 6.87 -21.40
C LEU A 198 2.29 6.37 -22.44
N HIS A 199 2.77 5.86 -23.58
CA HIS A 199 1.91 5.49 -24.70
C HIS A 199 0.82 4.49 -24.26
N ASP A 200 -0.46 4.83 -24.51
CA ASP A 200 -1.64 4.07 -24.07
C ASP A 200 -1.68 3.70 -22.58
N GLY A 201 -0.90 4.40 -21.76
CA GLY A 201 -0.77 4.19 -20.33
C GLY A 201 -1.17 5.42 -19.53
N LEU A 202 -0.33 5.78 -18.57
CA LEU A 202 -0.57 6.89 -17.65
C LEU A 202 -0.17 8.23 -18.29
N SER A 203 -0.90 9.28 -17.95
CA SER A 203 -0.57 10.66 -18.31
C SER A 203 -0.73 11.59 -17.11
N VAL A 204 0.14 12.61 -17.03
CA VAL A 204 0.10 13.66 -16.01
C VAL A 204 0.24 15.01 -16.72
N PRO A 205 -0.74 15.92 -16.58
CA PRO A 205 -0.65 17.26 -17.16
C PRO A 205 0.38 18.12 -16.41
N GLY A 206 0.76 19.24 -17.02
CA GLY A 206 1.67 20.22 -16.42
C GLY A 206 3.11 20.11 -16.91
N ASP A 207 3.96 21.00 -16.41
CA ASP A 207 5.39 20.99 -16.70
C ASP A 207 6.15 19.92 -15.90
N TYR A 208 7.47 19.81 -16.11
CA TYR A 208 8.29 18.80 -15.43
C TYR A 208 8.16 18.85 -13.89
N ASN A 209 8.12 20.05 -13.30
CA ASN A 209 8.04 20.20 -11.85
C ASN A 209 6.63 19.91 -11.34
N ASP A 210 5.61 20.44 -12.03
CA ASP A 210 4.19 20.19 -11.72
C ASP A 210 3.88 18.70 -11.75
N ARG A 211 4.37 17.99 -12.77
CA ARG A 211 4.24 16.54 -12.89
C ARG A 211 4.91 15.81 -11.74
N GLY A 212 6.12 16.21 -11.37
CA GLY A 212 6.85 15.64 -10.24
C GLY A 212 6.07 15.73 -8.93
N VAL A 213 5.53 16.91 -8.62
CA VAL A 213 4.72 17.15 -7.41
C VAL A 213 3.39 16.39 -7.49
N SER A 214 2.71 16.43 -8.64
CA SER A 214 1.43 15.74 -8.86
C SER A 214 1.54 14.23 -8.67
N VAL A 215 2.59 13.61 -9.23
CA VAL A 215 2.87 12.19 -9.06
C VAL A 215 3.18 11.87 -7.59
N ALA A 216 3.97 12.71 -6.92
CA ALA A 216 4.27 12.54 -5.50
C ALA A 216 3.00 12.59 -4.64
N ASP A 217 2.09 13.54 -4.90
CA ASP A 217 0.79 13.68 -4.22
C ASP A 217 -0.08 12.43 -4.42
N MET A 218 -0.20 11.94 -5.67
CA MET A 218 -0.98 10.74 -5.97
C MET A 218 -0.44 9.50 -5.27
N LEU A 219 0.89 9.31 -5.26
CA LEU A 219 1.55 8.23 -4.52
C LEU A 219 1.34 8.36 -3.01
N MET A 220 1.40 9.58 -2.47
CA MET A 220 1.18 9.84 -1.04
C MET A 220 -0.26 9.49 -0.64
N GLU A 221 -1.25 9.89 -1.43
CA GLU A 221 -2.65 9.58 -1.13
C GLU A 221 -2.94 8.08 -1.24
N ALA A 222 -2.32 7.37 -2.20
CA ALA A 222 -2.41 5.91 -2.29
C ALA A 222 -1.78 5.23 -1.07
N ALA A 223 -0.62 5.73 -0.63
CA ALA A 223 0.04 5.25 0.58
C ALA A 223 -0.82 5.48 1.82
N VAL A 224 -1.41 6.67 1.97
CA VAL A 224 -2.30 7.02 3.09
C VAL A 224 -3.59 6.23 3.07
N GLU A 225 -4.20 6.00 1.90
CA GLU A 225 -5.43 5.22 1.76
C GLU A 225 -5.24 3.82 2.34
N LEU A 226 -4.18 3.11 1.91
CA LEU A 226 -3.92 1.74 2.34
C LEU A 226 -3.09 1.62 3.63
N GLY A 227 -2.43 2.69 4.08
CA GLY A 227 -1.48 2.66 5.18
C GLY A 227 -0.17 1.96 4.82
N SER A 228 0.46 2.33 3.69
CA SER A 228 1.70 1.77 3.19
C SER A 228 2.90 2.68 3.47
N ALA A 229 3.67 2.37 4.51
CA ALA A 229 4.88 3.13 4.86
C ALA A 229 5.88 3.20 3.68
N ARG A 230 6.16 2.07 3.02
CA ARG A 230 7.09 2.03 1.89
C ARG A 230 6.65 2.90 0.71
N LEU A 231 5.37 2.88 0.38
CA LEU A 231 4.87 3.74 -0.71
C LEU A 231 4.94 5.22 -0.32
N SER A 232 4.75 5.53 0.97
CA SER A 232 4.93 6.90 1.48
C SER A 232 6.39 7.37 1.42
N GLU A 233 7.36 6.50 1.73
CA GLU A 233 8.79 6.79 1.58
C GLU A 233 9.20 6.97 0.12
N PHE A 234 8.62 6.18 -0.78
CA PHE A 234 8.80 6.34 -2.21
C PHE A 234 8.25 7.68 -2.69
N SER A 235 7.05 8.07 -2.26
CA SER A 235 6.48 9.39 -2.53
C SER A 235 7.35 10.54 -1.98
N LEU A 236 7.88 10.43 -0.76
CA LEU A 236 8.81 11.43 -0.22
C LEU A 236 10.08 11.55 -1.05
N SER A 237 10.58 10.43 -1.54
CA SER A 237 11.75 10.42 -2.40
C SER A 237 11.49 11.19 -3.70
N VAL A 238 10.27 11.16 -4.22
CA VAL A 238 9.84 12.00 -5.35
C VAL A 238 9.75 13.46 -4.92
N TYR A 239 9.04 13.81 -3.84
CA TYR A 239 8.93 15.21 -3.38
C TYR A 239 10.28 15.89 -3.22
N ARG A 240 11.28 15.19 -2.67
CA ARG A 240 12.63 15.73 -2.43
C ARG A 240 13.38 16.11 -3.71
N GLN A 241 12.94 15.65 -4.89
CA GLN A 241 13.51 16.07 -6.18
C GLN A 241 12.97 17.42 -6.65
N PHE A 242 11.77 17.81 -6.19
CA PHE A 242 11.05 18.99 -6.71
C PHE A 242 10.84 20.07 -5.65
N LEU A 243 10.92 19.71 -4.37
CA LEU A 243 10.71 20.62 -3.24
C LEU A 243 11.96 20.68 -2.37
N PRO A 244 12.44 21.89 -2.00
CA PRO A 244 13.64 22.05 -1.17
C PRO A 244 13.44 21.50 0.24
N GLU A 245 12.22 21.61 0.76
CA GLU A 245 11.83 21.11 2.07
C GLU A 245 10.51 20.35 1.97
N THR A 246 10.33 19.33 2.79
CA THR A 246 9.06 18.59 2.85
C THR A 246 7.99 19.47 3.48
N PRO A 247 6.91 19.83 2.76
CA PRO A 247 5.86 20.68 3.31
C PRO A 247 5.21 20.04 4.53
N TYR A 248 4.80 20.86 5.50
CA TYR A 248 4.13 20.36 6.71
C TYR A 248 2.88 19.52 6.43
N ALA A 249 2.15 19.83 5.35
CA ALA A 249 1.01 19.04 4.90
C ALA A 249 1.42 17.59 4.55
N VAL A 250 2.56 17.41 3.86
CA VAL A 250 3.11 16.09 3.53
C VAL A 250 3.53 15.36 4.80
N SER A 251 4.17 16.04 5.76
CA SER A 251 4.54 15.46 7.06
C SER A 251 3.32 14.96 7.85
N LYS A 252 2.20 15.70 7.81
CA LYS A 252 0.92 15.24 8.40
C LYS A 252 0.40 13.98 7.70
N ARG A 253 0.50 13.91 6.37
CA ARG A 253 0.08 12.72 5.61
C ARG A 253 0.92 11.50 5.95
N LEU A 254 2.24 11.65 6.13
CA LEU A 254 3.09 10.56 6.62
C LEU A 254 2.62 10.03 7.98
N ALA A 255 2.36 10.91 8.93
CA ALA A 255 1.89 10.50 10.26
C ALA A 255 0.57 9.72 10.16
N LEU A 256 -0.37 10.21 9.34
CA LEU A 256 -1.64 9.50 9.08
C LEU A 256 -1.41 8.14 8.40
N CYS A 257 -0.48 8.06 7.46
CA CYS A 257 -0.12 6.81 6.78
C CYS A 257 0.39 5.77 7.79
N ILE A 258 1.30 6.17 8.69
CA ILE A 258 1.85 5.29 9.73
C ILE A 258 0.73 4.80 10.66
N THR A 259 -0.09 5.70 11.21
CA THR A 259 -1.20 5.32 12.11
C THR A 259 -2.21 4.40 11.41
N ARG A 260 -2.51 4.64 10.13
CA ARG A 260 -3.38 3.75 9.34
C ARG A 260 -2.72 2.39 9.09
N GLY A 261 -1.42 2.37 8.81
CA GLY A 261 -0.64 1.15 8.64
C GLY A 261 -0.65 0.27 9.90
N GLU A 262 -0.45 0.88 11.08
CA GLU A 262 -0.54 0.19 12.37
C GLU A 262 -1.96 -0.35 12.64
N ARG A 263 -2.99 0.48 12.43
CA ARG A 263 -4.39 0.06 12.61
C ARG A 263 -4.74 -1.10 11.69
N ARG A 264 -4.30 -1.05 10.43
CA ARG A 264 -4.49 -2.12 9.45
C ARG A 264 -3.77 -3.40 9.89
N HIS A 265 -2.51 -3.29 10.34
CA HIS A 265 -1.77 -4.45 10.83
C HIS A 265 -2.47 -5.12 12.02
N LEU A 266 -2.98 -4.33 12.98
CA LEU A 266 -3.77 -4.85 14.09
C LEU A 266 -5.07 -5.52 13.61
N ASP A 267 -5.82 -4.91 12.70
CA ASP A 267 -7.04 -5.49 12.13
C ASP A 267 -6.76 -6.81 11.39
N TRP A 268 -5.69 -6.85 10.59
CA TRP A 268 -5.27 -8.04 9.85
C TRP A 268 -4.88 -9.18 10.79
N ASN A 269 -4.17 -8.90 11.88
CA ASN A 269 -3.84 -9.88 12.90
C ASN A 269 -5.11 -10.40 13.60
N LEU A 270 -6.04 -9.51 13.95
CA LEU A 270 -7.30 -9.88 14.61
C LEU A 270 -8.15 -10.86 13.78
N ARG A 271 -8.08 -10.78 12.44
CA ARG A 271 -8.75 -11.73 11.53
C ARG A 271 -8.29 -13.17 11.69
N CYS A 272 -7.06 -13.37 12.17
CA CYS A 272 -6.39 -14.68 12.18
C CYS A 272 -6.12 -15.21 13.59
N LEU A 273 -6.40 -14.44 14.65
CA LEU A 273 -6.17 -14.89 16.01
C LEU A 273 -7.10 -16.08 16.33
N PRO A 274 -6.55 -17.27 16.66
CA PRO A 274 -7.35 -18.32 17.23
C PRO A 274 -7.85 -17.81 18.57
N ARG A 275 -9.17 -17.64 18.72
CA ARG A 275 -9.75 -17.38 20.04
C ARG A 275 -9.44 -18.59 20.91
N LYS A 276 -8.56 -18.40 21.90
CA LYS A 276 -8.41 -19.38 23.00
C LYS A 276 -9.82 -19.69 23.49
N PRO A 277 -10.23 -20.96 23.54
CA PRO A 277 -11.52 -21.30 24.13
C PRO A 277 -11.52 -20.69 25.52
N ARG A 278 -12.42 -19.73 25.77
CA ARG A 278 -12.62 -19.16 27.10
C ARG A 278 -12.80 -20.37 28.01
N GLY A 279 -11.78 -20.63 28.83
CA GLY A 279 -11.74 -21.83 29.65
C GLY A 279 -13.06 -21.88 30.38
N ARG A 280 -13.84 -22.93 30.13
CA ARG A 280 -14.82 -23.37 31.12
C ARG A 280 -13.96 -23.64 32.34
N SER A 281 -13.94 -22.69 33.26
CA SER A 281 -13.51 -22.88 34.63
C SER A 281 -14.32 -24.08 35.11
N ARG A 282 -13.73 -25.27 35.00
CA ARG A 282 -14.21 -26.45 35.70
C ARG A 282 -13.99 -26.10 37.17
N LEU A 283 -15.00 -25.47 37.75
CA LEU A 283 -15.27 -25.51 39.17
C LEU A 283 -15.42 -27.00 39.49
N LYS A 284 -14.30 -27.65 39.80
CA LYS A 284 -14.31 -28.92 40.52
C LYS A 284 -14.82 -28.57 41.92
N ARG A 285 -16.06 -28.98 42.21
CA ARG A 285 -16.47 -29.29 43.58
C ARG A 285 -15.82 -30.60 43.99
#